data_AF-A0A0J8WQH8-F1
#
_entry.id   AF-A0A0J8WQH8-F1
#
_cell.length_a   1.000
_cell.length_b   1.000
_cell.length_c   1.000
_cell.angle_alpha   90.00
_cell.angle_beta   90.00
_cell.angle_gamma   90.00
#
_symmetry.space_group_name_H-M   'P 1'
#
loop_
_entity.id
_entity.type
_entity.pdbx_description
1 polymer ?
#
loop_
_entity_poly.entity_id
_entity_poly.type
_entity_poly.pdbx_seq_one_letter_code
_entity_poly.pdbx_strand_id
1 'polypeptide(L)'
;MSPAERGSADNLIYLCGPHHDAIDAQLEYHTREFLLEAKRVHEQAVRRAVRSVMGDVTYEELEVVCKVIANAPALPQQLGIDRAVPLQQKISLNQLGPSSVERVTDGLSQAARIADFIAFQSSLSPSFGRSLVARFRSDYYTAVADGLEADAVFDYLVERAFDNSGPRDTPQVRAAALSVIAYLFEICEIFERE
;
A
#
# COMPACT_ATOMS: atom_id res chain seq x y z
N MET A 1 -0.52 -10.89 -26.89
CA MET A 1 -0.94 -10.21 -25.65
C MET A 1 -2.46 -10.24 -25.57
N SER A 2 -2.99 -10.92 -24.56
CA SER A 2 -4.42 -10.97 -24.23
C SER A 2 -4.91 -9.64 -23.63
N PRO A 3 -6.23 -9.41 -23.52
CA PRO A 3 -6.76 -8.23 -22.82
C PRO A 3 -6.28 -8.13 -21.36
N ALA A 4 -6.20 -9.26 -20.65
CA ALA A 4 -5.72 -9.32 -19.27
C ALA A 4 -4.24 -8.94 -19.17
N GLU A 5 -3.40 -9.45 -20.09
CA GLU A 5 -1.98 -9.08 -20.14
C GLU A 5 -1.77 -7.61 -20.53
N ARG A 6 -2.66 -7.03 -21.34
CA ARG A 6 -2.58 -5.62 -21.72
C ARG A 6 -2.93 -4.68 -20.58
N GLY A 7 -3.91 -5.06 -19.77
CA GLY A 7 -4.39 -4.31 -18.62
C GLY A 7 -3.64 -4.60 -17.32
N SER A 8 -2.60 -5.45 -17.35
CA SER A 8 -1.83 -5.75 -16.13
C SER A 8 -0.94 -4.57 -15.74
N ALA A 9 -0.67 -4.44 -14.44
CA ALA A 9 0.26 -3.44 -13.93
C ALA A 9 1.66 -3.56 -14.55
N ASP A 10 2.07 -4.76 -14.98
CA ASP A 10 3.34 -4.98 -15.70
C ASP A 10 3.40 -4.25 -17.04
N ASN A 11 2.26 -4.07 -17.70
CA ASN A 11 2.16 -3.49 -19.04
C ASN A 11 1.67 -2.04 -19.05
N LEU A 12 0.95 -1.59 -18.02
CA LEU A 12 0.47 -0.22 -17.92
C LEU A 12 1.60 0.74 -17.52
N ILE A 13 1.70 1.89 -18.21
CA ILE A 13 2.64 2.96 -17.89
C ILE A 13 1.87 4.28 -17.72
N TYR A 14 2.17 5.01 -16.65
CA TYR A 14 1.59 6.33 -16.43
C TYR A 14 2.47 7.41 -17.05
N LEU A 15 1.90 8.25 -17.89
CA LEU A 15 2.59 9.29 -18.64
C LEU A 15 1.83 10.60 -18.51
N CYS A 16 2.55 11.72 -18.48
CA CYS A 16 1.91 13.02 -18.66
C CYS A 16 1.58 13.25 -20.14
N GLY A 17 0.59 14.10 -20.43
CA GLY A 17 0.11 14.37 -21.79
C GLY A 17 1.23 14.58 -22.82
N PRO A 18 2.21 15.47 -22.58
CA PRO A 18 3.31 15.70 -23.51
C PRO A 18 4.17 14.45 -23.82
N HIS A 19 4.42 13.60 -22.82
CA HIS A 19 5.17 12.36 -23.05
C HIS A 19 4.32 11.29 -23.74
N HIS A 20 3.01 11.28 -23.50
CA HIS A 20 2.08 10.42 -24.23
C HIS A 20 2.09 10.77 -25.73
N ASP A 21 1.95 12.07 -26.06
CA ASP A 21 1.98 12.54 -27.45
C ASP A 21 3.30 12.20 -28.16
N ALA A 22 4.42 12.34 -27.45
CA ALA A 22 5.74 12.00 -27.98
C ALA A 22 5.89 10.50 -28.29
N ILE A 23 5.41 9.64 -27.40
CA ILE A 23 5.45 8.18 -27.58
C ILE A 23 4.60 7.77 -28.77
N ASP A 24 3.38 8.29 -28.89
CA ASP A 24 2.46 7.96 -29.98
C ASP A 24 2.99 8.42 -31.34
N ALA A 25 3.70 9.55 -31.39
CA ALA A 25 4.23 10.13 -32.62
C ALA A 25 5.59 9.55 -33.07
N GLN A 26 6.37 8.96 -32.15
CA GLN A 26 7.77 8.58 -32.38
C GLN A 26 8.03 7.11 -32.07
N LEU A 27 7.25 6.22 -32.68
CA LEU A 27 7.28 4.77 -32.44
C LEU A 27 8.66 4.13 -32.70
N GLU A 28 9.46 4.66 -33.63
CA GLU A 28 10.79 4.14 -33.93
C GLU A 28 11.79 4.36 -32.77
N TYR A 29 11.56 5.37 -31.92
CA TYR A 29 12.40 5.69 -30.76
C TYR A 29 11.85 5.12 -29.46
N HIS A 30 10.52 5.00 -29.34
CA HIS A 30 9.83 4.48 -28.16
C HIS A 30 9.46 3.01 -28.35
N THR A 31 10.48 2.17 -28.54
CA THR A 31 10.26 0.72 -28.71
C THR A 31 9.66 0.11 -27.44
N ARG A 32 9.06 -1.07 -27.59
CA ARG A 32 8.52 -1.84 -26.45
C ARG A 32 9.60 -2.07 -25.39
N GLU A 33 10.80 -2.45 -25.82
CA GLU A 33 11.93 -2.73 -24.93
C GLU A 33 12.35 -1.48 -24.17
N PHE A 34 12.39 -0.32 -24.85
CA PHE A 34 12.67 0.96 -24.23
C PHE A 34 11.62 1.33 -23.18
N LEU A 35 10.32 1.22 -23.51
CA LEU A 35 9.24 1.60 -22.60
C LEU A 35 9.18 0.71 -21.36
N LEU A 36 9.40 -0.60 -21.52
CA LEU A 36 9.47 -1.53 -20.39
C LEU A 36 10.66 -1.22 -19.47
N GLU A 37 11.83 -0.90 -20.04
CA GLU A 37 12.99 -0.52 -19.26
C GLU A 37 12.78 0.84 -18.56
N ALA A 38 12.21 1.82 -19.25
CA ALA A 38 11.89 3.13 -18.67
C ALA A 38 10.93 3.01 -17.49
N LYS A 39 9.87 2.19 -17.63
CA LYS A 39 8.95 1.84 -16.54
C LYS A 39 9.69 1.23 -15.36
N ARG A 40 10.49 0.18 -15.60
CA ARG A 40 11.26 -0.51 -14.57
C ARG A 40 12.20 0.43 -13.81
N VAL A 41 12.92 1.29 -14.53
CA VAL A 41 13.82 2.30 -13.95
C VAL A 41 13.05 3.31 -13.11
N HIS A 42 11.92 3.80 -13.61
CA HIS A 42 11.09 4.74 -12.88
C HIS A 42 10.54 4.14 -11.58
N GLU A 43 9.93 2.96 -11.64
CA GLU A 43 9.40 2.26 -10.46
C GLU A 43 10.49 1.96 -9.43
N GLN A 44 11.71 1.63 -9.89
CA GLN A 44 12.85 1.44 -9.00
C GLN A 44 13.29 2.75 -8.34
N ALA A 45 13.28 3.87 -9.08
CA ALA A 45 13.59 5.19 -8.55
C ALA A 45 12.56 5.63 -7.50
N VAL A 46 11.26 5.44 -7.76
CA VAL A 46 10.19 5.73 -6.81
C VAL A 46 10.35 4.88 -5.54
N ARG A 47 10.54 3.57 -5.67
CA ARG A 47 10.78 2.68 -4.51
C ARG A 47 11.97 3.13 -3.66
N ARG A 48 13.09 3.48 -4.31
CA ARG A 48 14.28 3.99 -3.62
C ARG A 48 14.02 5.32 -2.91
N ALA A 49 13.28 6.24 -3.53
CA ALA A 49 12.94 7.52 -2.93
C ALA A 49 12.11 7.31 -1.64
N VAL A 50 11.05 6.49 -1.71
CA VAL A 50 10.22 6.16 -0.54
C VAL A 50 11.06 5.52 0.58
N ARG A 51 11.89 4.53 0.25
CA ARG A 51 12.75 3.85 1.22
C ARG A 51 13.76 4.79 1.87
N SER A 52 14.33 5.73 1.09
CA SER A 52 15.34 6.67 1.59
C SER A 52 14.83 7.63 2.65
N VAL A 53 13.53 7.95 2.63
CA VAL A 53 12.88 8.86 3.59
C VAL A 53 12.10 8.13 4.68
N MET A 54 12.15 6.79 4.72
CA MET A 54 11.39 6.00 5.70
C MET A 54 11.74 6.36 7.14
N GLY A 55 13.03 6.64 7.40
CA GLY A 55 13.52 7.07 8.71
C GLY A 55 13.05 8.47 9.10
N ASP A 56 12.67 9.30 8.12
CA ASP A 56 12.26 10.69 8.32
C ASP A 56 10.75 10.84 8.55
N VAL A 57 9.98 9.73 8.52
CA VAL A 57 8.53 9.75 8.78
C VAL A 57 8.27 10.24 10.20
N THR A 58 7.56 11.36 10.32
CA THR A 58 7.23 11.98 11.60
C THR A 58 5.77 11.73 11.99
N TYR A 59 5.37 12.27 13.14
CA TYR A 59 3.98 12.25 13.58
C TYR A 59 3.05 13.02 12.62
N GLU A 60 3.55 14.03 11.88
CA GLU A 60 2.71 14.80 10.94
C GLU A 60 2.20 13.88 9.82
N GLU A 61 3.08 13.12 9.18
CA GLU A 61 2.67 12.22 8.10
C GLU A 61 1.81 11.07 8.62
N LEU A 62 2.13 10.51 9.79
CA LEU A 62 1.31 9.47 10.43
C LEU A 62 -0.09 9.99 10.77
N GLU A 63 -0.21 11.23 11.21
CA GLU A 63 -1.48 11.85 11.53
C GLU A 63 -2.35 12.02 10.30
N VAL A 64 -1.79 12.51 9.19
CA VAL A 64 -2.51 12.64 7.92
C VAL A 64 -3.02 11.27 7.45
N VAL A 65 -2.16 10.26 7.39
CA VAL A 65 -2.52 8.91 6.92
C VAL A 65 -3.56 8.25 7.85
N CYS A 66 -3.29 8.22 9.15
CA CYS A 66 -4.13 7.47 10.08
C CYS A 66 -5.49 8.13 10.33
N LYS A 67 -5.57 9.47 10.44
CA LYS A 67 -6.86 10.14 10.68
C LYS A 67 -7.84 9.90 9.56
N VAL A 68 -7.34 9.88 8.34
CA VAL A 68 -8.13 9.64 7.15
C VAL A 68 -8.70 8.21 7.15
N ILE A 69 -7.86 7.21 7.41
CA ILE A 69 -8.30 5.81 7.51
C ILE A 69 -9.34 5.67 8.63
N ALA A 70 -9.09 6.29 9.80
CA ALA A 70 -9.97 6.18 10.96
C ALA A 70 -11.32 6.90 10.83
N ASN A 71 -11.42 7.96 10.02
CA ASN A 71 -12.63 8.80 9.93
C ASN A 71 -13.61 8.37 8.85
N ALA A 72 -13.20 7.49 7.94
CA ALA A 72 -14.08 7.06 6.86
C ALA A 72 -14.85 5.79 7.24
N PRO A 73 -16.14 5.70 6.86
CA PRO A 73 -17.02 4.63 7.31
C PRO A 73 -16.51 3.26 6.82
N ALA A 74 -16.40 2.30 7.74
CA ALA A 74 -16.11 0.91 7.42
C ALA A 74 -17.42 0.14 7.15
N LEU A 75 -17.39 -0.79 6.19
CA LEU A 75 -18.51 -1.70 5.98
C LEU A 75 -18.62 -2.66 7.19
N PRO A 76 -19.85 -3.03 7.63
CA PRO A 76 -20.03 -4.00 8.70
C PRO A 76 -19.39 -5.34 8.36
N GLN A 77 -18.61 -5.90 9.29
CA GLN A 77 -17.96 -7.20 9.14
C GLN A 77 -18.29 -8.12 10.30
N GLN A 78 -18.43 -9.42 10.02
CA GLN A 78 -18.47 -10.42 11.07
C GLN A 78 -17.07 -10.54 11.68
N LEU A 79 -16.95 -10.13 12.95
CA LEU A 79 -15.72 -10.30 13.72
C LEU A 79 -15.53 -11.79 14.02
N GLY A 80 -14.58 -12.43 13.35
CA GLY A 80 -14.06 -13.74 13.74
C GLY A 80 -13.21 -13.65 15.00
N ILE A 81 -13.00 -14.80 15.67
CA ILE A 81 -11.99 -14.89 16.74
C ILE A 81 -10.64 -15.07 16.05
N ASP A 82 -9.96 -13.95 15.88
CA ASP A 82 -8.68 -13.84 15.20
C ASP A 82 -7.56 -14.44 16.07
N ARG A 83 -6.86 -15.48 15.59
CA ARG A 83 -5.68 -16.04 16.25
C ARG A 83 -4.43 -15.34 15.73
N ALA A 84 -3.61 -14.80 16.62
CA ALA A 84 -2.35 -14.17 16.22
C ALA A 84 -1.42 -15.11 15.44
N VAL A 85 -1.21 -14.85 14.15
CA VAL A 85 -0.29 -15.59 13.28
C VAL A 85 1.04 -14.81 13.13
N PRO A 86 2.22 -15.45 13.26
CA PRO A 86 3.50 -14.79 12.99
C PRO A 86 3.60 -14.26 11.55
N LEU A 87 4.25 -13.11 11.37
CA LEU A 87 4.39 -12.44 10.05
C LEU A 87 4.85 -13.38 8.92
N GLN A 88 5.83 -14.25 9.17
CA GLN A 88 6.35 -15.19 8.15
C GLN A 88 5.29 -16.21 7.71
N GLN A 89 4.43 -16.65 8.63
CA GLN A 89 3.30 -17.50 8.30
C GLN A 89 2.25 -16.72 7.53
N LYS A 90 1.97 -15.45 7.88
CA LYS A 90 1.09 -14.58 7.09
C LYS A 90 1.59 -14.44 5.66
N ILE A 91 2.85 -14.05 5.45
CA ILE A 91 3.48 -13.94 4.12
C ILE A 91 3.28 -15.23 3.30
N SER A 92 3.49 -16.39 3.93
CA SER A 92 3.38 -17.69 3.27
C SER A 92 1.92 -18.06 2.92
N LEU A 93 0.99 -17.89 3.87
CA LEU A 93 -0.45 -18.17 3.67
C LEU A 93 -1.05 -17.28 2.58
N ASN A 94 -0.56 -16.05 2.50
CA ASN A 94 -0.92 -15.06 1.50
C ASN A 94 -0.33 -15.30 0.12
N GLN A 95 0.77 -16.06 0.05
CA GLN A 95 1.58 -16.19 -1.15
C GLN A 95 2.08 -14.82 -1.65
N LEU A 96 2.47 -13.92 -0.72
CA LEU A 96 3.04 -12.62 -1.10
C LEU A 96 4.34 -12.83 -1.89
N GLY A 97 4.44 -12.14 -3.03
CA GLY A 97 5.62 -12.12 -3.85
C GLY A 97 6.79 -11.38 -3.20
N PRO A 98 8.03 -11.60 -3.68
CA PRO A 98 9.23 -11.00 -3.08
C PRO A 98 9.19 -9.47 -2.97
N SER A 99 8.55 -8.79 -3.92
CA SER A 99 8.40 -7.32 -3.92
C SER A 99 7.54 -6.83 -2.75
N SER A 100 6.39 -7.47 -2.50
CA SER A 100 5.52 -7.14 -1.38
C SER A 100 6.19 -7.47 -0.05
N VAL A 101 6.91 -8.59 0.03
CA VAL A 101 7.69 -8.97 1.22
C VAL A 101 8.76 -7.93 1.56
N GLU A 102 9.51 -7.44 0.55
CA GLU A 102 10.49 -6.36 0.76
C GLU A 102 9.79 -5.10 1.29
N ARG A 103 8.67 -4.70 0.69
CA ARG A 103 7.92 -3.50 1.09
C ARG A 103 7.30 -3.61 2.48
N VAL A 104 6.76 -4.76 2.84
CA VAL A 104 6.28 -5.05 4.21
C VAL A 104 7.45 -4.91 5.18
N THR A 105 8.59 -5.50 4.87
CA THR A 105 9.80 -5.42 5.71
C THR A 105 10.28 -3.97 5.87
N ASP A 106 10.35 -3.21 4.78
CA ASP A 106 10.75 -1.81 4.79
C ASP A 106 9.78 -0.96 5.64
N GLY A 107 8.47 -1.15 5.50
CA GLY A 107 7.46 -0.45 6.29
C GLY A 107 7.51 -0.81 7.79
N LEU A 108 7.73 -2.09 8.11
CA LEU A 108 7.87 -2.55 9.49
C LEU A 108 9.11 -2.02 10.21
N SER A 109 10.09 -1.45 9.49
CA SER A 109 11.17 -0.69 10.14
C SER A 109 10.65 0.46 11.02
N GLN A 110 9.42 0.94 10.80
CA GLN A 110 8.76 2.00 11.58
C GLN A 110 7.70 1.48 12.55
N ALA A 111 7.55 0.16 12.72
CA ALA A 111 6.47 -0.45 13.51
C ALA A 111 6.37 0.10 14.94
N ALA A 112 7.51 0.27 15.63
CA ALA A 112 7.54 0.82 16.99
C ALA A 112 6.96 2.25 17.05
N ARG A 113 7.36 3.12 16.11
CA ARG A 113 6.86 4.51 16.04
C ARG A 113 5.36 4.55 15.77
N ILE A 114 4.85 3.67 14.93
CA ILE A 114 3.43 3.59 14.60
C ILE A 114 2.63 3.07 15.80
N ALA A 115 3.13 2.05 16.49
CA ALA A 115 2.51 1.54 17.72
C ALA A 115 2.39 2.64 18.77
N ASP A 116 3.46 3.40 19.01
CA ASP A 116 3.46 4.54 19.94
C ASP A 116 2.47 5.63 19.52
N PHE A 117 2.44 5.96 18.23
CA PHE A 117 1.50 6.94 17.68
C PHE A 117 0.03 6.51 17.88
N ILE A 118 -0.31 5.26 17.55
CA ILE A 118 -1.67 4.74 17.70
C ILE A 118 -2.06 4.66 19.18
N ALA A 119 -1.15 4.26 20.06
CA ALA A 119 -1.39 4.23 21.50
C ALA A 119 -1.66 5.64 22.05
N PHE A 120 -0.86 6.63 21.64
CA PHE A 120 -1.06 8.03 21.98
C PHE A 120 -2.43 8.53 21.51
N GLN A 121 -2.77 8.35 20.23
CA GLN A 121 -4.06 8.79 19.69
C GLN A 121 -5.24 8.06 20.33
N SER A 122 -5.09 6.79 20.67
CA SER A 122 -6.14 6.01 21.35
C SER A 122 -6.38 6.47 22.79
N SER A 123 -5.38 7.09 23.44
CA SER A 123 -5.57 7.74 24.73
C SER A 123 -6.44 9.00 24.65
N LEU A 124 -6.40 9.71 23.51
CA LEU A 124 -7.21 10.90 23.24
C LEU A 124 -8.60 10.54 22.69
N SER A 125 -8.67 9.50 21.87
CA SER A 125 -9.89 9.00 21.26
C SER A 125 -9.90 7.47 21.35
N PRO A 126 -10.61 6.87 22.34
CA PRO A 126 -10.59 5.43 22.58
C PRO A 126 -11.05 4.54 21.42
N SER A 127 -11.72 5.11 20.41
CA SER A 127 -12.12 4.39 19.19
C SER A 127 -11.07 4.42 18.08
N PHE A 128 -10.05 5.27 18.15
CA PHE A 128 -9.12 5.53 17.04
C PHE A 128 -8.47 4.27 16.47
N GLY A 129 -7.78 3.48 17.32
CA GLY A 129 -7.16 2.23 16.88
C GLY A 129 -8.17 1.21 16.34
N ARG A 130 -9.37 1.14 16.94
CA ARG A 130 -10.43 0.25 16.45
C ARG A 130 -10.96 0.67 15.08
N SER A 131 -11.13 1.96 14.85
CA SER A 131 -11.57 2.49 13.56
C SER A 131 -10.53 2.25 12.46
N LEU A 132 -9.24 2.40 12.78
CA LEU A 132 -8.15 2.07 11.86
C LEU A 132 -8.20 0.61 11.40
N VAL A 133 -8.26 -0.32 12.37
CA VAL A 133 -8.32 -1.75 12.08
C VAL A 133 -9.58 -2.11 11.31
N ALA A 134 -10.74 -1.59 11.73
CA ALA A 134 -12.01 -1.86 11.06
C ALA A 134 -12.00 -1.37 9.60
N ARG A 135 -11.45 -0.18 9.35
CA ARG A 135 -11.36 0.34 7.99
C ARG A 135 -10.37 -0.43 7.13
N PHE A 136 -9.19 -0.74 7.67
CA PHE A 136 -8.19 -1.56 6.99
C PHE A 136 -8.76 -2.92 6.55
N ARG A 137 -9.47 -3.62 7.45
CA ARG A 137 -10.17 -4.85 7.10
C ARG A 137 -11.24 -4.63 6.03
N SER A 138 -11.96 -3.51 6.07
CA SER A 138 -12.97 -3.15 5.06
C SER A 138 -12.37 -2.99 3.67
N ASP A 139 -11.29 -2.23 3.55
CA ASP A 139 -10.61 -2.09 2.26
C ASP A 139 -10.01 -3.43 1.81
N TYR A 140 -9.49 -4.24 2.74
CA TYR A 140 -8.96 -5.58 2.46
C TYR A 140 -10.00 -6.52 1.84
N TYR A 141 -11.12 -6.74 2.53
CA TYR A 141 -12.16 -7.66 2.03
C TYR A 141 -12.84 -7.15 0.75
N THR A 142 -12.87 -5.83 0.55
CA THR A 142 -13.32 -5.24 -0.72
C THR A 142 -12.39 -5.67 -1.86
N ALA A 143 -11.08 -5.50 -1.69
CA ALA A 143 -10.09 -5.90 -2.69
C ALA A 143 -10.14 -7.40 -3.00
N VAL A 144 -10.33 -8.24 -1.98
CA VAL A 144 -10.50 -9.69 -2.18
C VAL A 144 -11.79 -10.01 -2.92
N ALA A 145 -12.91 -9.35 -2.59
CA ALA A 145 -14.19 -9.54 -3.28
C ALA A 145 -14.13 -9.09 -4.75
N ASP A 146 -13.30 -8.09 -5.06
CA ASP A 146 -13.02 -7.63 -6.42
C ASP A 146 -12.07 -8.58 -7.18
N GLY A 147 -11.59 -9.66 -6.55
CA GLY A 147 -10.76 -10.69 -7.16
C GLY A 147 -9.30 -10.31 -7.34
N LEU A 148 -8.79 -9.36 -6.54
CA LEU A 148 -7.37 -9.01 -6.59
C LEU A 148 -6.51 -10.14 -6.00
N GLU A 149 -5.40 -10.42 -6.66
CA GLU A 149 -4.35 -11.31 -6.14
C GLU A 149 -3.63 -10.67 -4.95
N ALA A 150 -2.99 -11.48 -4.10
CA ALA A 150 -2.46 -11.03 -2.81
C ALA A 150 -1.51 -9.83 -2.88
N ASP A 151 -0.59 -9.81 -3.84
CA ASP A 151 0.31 -8.67 -4.07
C ASP A 151 -0.46 -7.41 -4.48
N ALA A 152 -1.45 -7.56 -5.37
CA ALA A 152 -2.30 -6.47 -5.82
C ALA A 152 -3.19 -5.94 -4.67
N VAL A 153 -3.62 -6.81 -3.75
CA VAL A 153 -4.35 -6.39 -2.54
C VAL A 153 -3.46 -5.54 -1.65
N PHE A 154 -2.20 -5.95 -1.42
CA PHE A 154 -1.27 -5.15 -0.62
C PHE A 154 -1.00 -3.79 -1.26
N ASP A 155 -0.77 -3.76 -2.57
CA ASP A 155 -0.56 -2.53 -3.32
C ASP A 155 -1.78 -1.60 -3.25
N TYR A 156 -2.98 -2.16 -3.47
CA TYR A 156 -4.24 -1.44 -3.32
C TYR A 156 -4.40 -0.82 -1.93
N LEU A 157 -4.07 -1.55 -0.86
CA LEU A 157 -4.19 -1.03 0.52
C LEU A 157 -3.23 0.14 0.77
N VAL A 158 -1.99 0.06 0.28
CA VAL A 158 -1.01 1.15 0.39
C VAL A 158 -1.46 2.37 -0.43
N GLU A 159 -1.91 2.16 -1.66
CA GLU A 159 -2.40 3.22 -2.54
C GLU A 159 -3.63 3.90 -1.94
N ARG A 160 -4.59 3.14 -1.42
CA ARG A 160 -5.76 3.68 -0.74
C ARG A 160 -5.40 4.51 0.49
N ALA A 161 -4.44 4.06 1.30
CA ALA A 161 -3.96 4.84 2.44
C ALA A 161 -3.33 6.16 1.99
N PHE A 162 -2.55 6.11 0.90
CA PHE A 162 -1.92 7.28 0.31
C PHE A 162 -2.91 8.25 -0.33
N ASP A 163 -3.79 7.80 -1.22
CA ASP A 163 -4.76 8.64 -1.94
C ASP A 163 -5.69 9.39 -1.00
N ASN A 164 -6.10 8.71 0.08
CA ASN A 164 -6.98 9.34 1.05
C ASN A 164 -6.21 10.38 1.91
N SER A 165 -4.88 10.38 1.94
CA SER A 165 -4.03 11.34 2.68
C SER A 165 -4.04 12.77 2.10
N GLY A 166 -4.83 13.00 1.04
CA GLY A 166 -5.03 14.31 0.44
C GLY A 166 -4.02 14.63 -0.66
N PRO A 167 -3.99 15.88 -1.17
CA PRO A 167 -3.25 16.23 -2.38
C PRO A 167 -1.72 16.28 -2.21
N ARG A 168 -1.19 15.96 -1.01
CA ARG A 168 0.25 15.99 -0.72
C ARG A 168 0.90 14.71 -1.24
N ASP A 169 1.31 14.73 -2.50
CA ASP A 169 2.18 13.69 -3.05
C ASP A 169 3.64 13.93 -2.67
N THR A 170 4.00 13.54 -1.44
CA THR A 170 5.39 13.58 -0.98
C THR A 170 5.92 12.16 -0.68
N PRO A 171 7.23 11.92 -0.86
CA PRO A 171 7.85 10.66 -0.49
C PRO A 171 7.60 10.25 0.98
N GLN A 172 7.51 11.23 1.90
CA GLN A 172 7.28 11.00 3.31
C GLN A 172 5.86 10.50 3.58
N VAL A 173 4.83 11.05 2.91
CA VAL A 173 3.45 10.56 3.03
C VAL A 173 3.33 9.16 2.44
N ARG A 174 4.02 8.86 1.32
CA ARG A 174 4.09 7.50 0.76
C ARG A 174 4.77 6.52 1.72
N ALA A 175 5.86 6.94 2.36
CA ALA A 175 6.58 6.14 3.36
C ALA A 175 5.71 5.88 4.60
N ALA A 176 4.98 6.90 5.08
CA ALA A 176 4.02 6.77 6.18
C ALA A 176 2.87 5.82 5.82
N ALA A 177 2.27 5.94 4.64
CA ALA A 177 1.21 5.06 4.15
C ALA A 177 1.67 3.60 4.10
N LEU A 178 2.84 3.35 3.48
CA LEU A 178 3.43 2.00 3.44
C LEU A 178 3.67 1.46 4.85
N SER A 179 4.24 2.27 5.75
CA SER A 179 4.57 1.84 7.09
C SER A 179 3.33 1.51 7.92
N VAL A 180 2.28 2.35 7.85
CA VAL A 180 1.00 2.13 8.54
C VAL A 180 0.33 0.85 8.04
N ILE A 181 0.28 0.64 6.71
CA ILE A 181 -0.32 -0.57 6.15
C ILE A 181 0.49 -1.82 6.49
N ALA A 182 1.83 -1.76 6.46
CA ALA A 182 2.67 -2.88 6.87
C ALA A 182 2.47 -3.22 8.36
N TYR A 183 2.36 -2.22 9.23
CA TYR A 183 2.06 -2.41 10.64
C TYR A 183 0.67 -3.03 10.85
N LEU A 184 -0.37 -2.49 10.18
CA LEU A 184 -1.72 -3.04 10.26
C LEU A 184 -1.79 -4.48 9.72
N PHE A 185 -1.03 -4.80 8.67
CA PHE A 185 -0.87 -6.15 8.15
C PHE A 185 -0.24 -7.09 9.19
N GLU A 186 0.77 -6.62 9.93
CA GLU A 186 1.39 -7.41 11.00
C GLU A 186 0.42 -7.68 12.15
N ILE A 187 -0.33 -6.68 12.61
CA ILE A 187 -1.18 -6.80 13.82
C ILE A 187 -2.60 -7.34 13.55
N CYS A 188 -3.08 -7.28 12.31
CA CYS A 188 -4.41 -7.79 11.96
C CYS A 188 -4.29 -9.23 11.45
N GLU A 189 -5.20 -10.09 11.92
CA GLU A 189 -5.40 -11.41 11.31
C GLU A 189 -6.33 -11.23 10.12
N ILE A 190 -5.73 -10.90 9.00
CA ILE A 190 -6.38 -10.84 7.70
C ILE A 190 -5.58 -11.71 6.74
N PHE A 191 -6.23 -12.13 5.65
CA PHE A 191 -5.67 -13.03 4.63
C PHE A 191 -5.47 -14.50 5.01
N GLU A 192 -6.40 -15.04 5.79
CA GLU A 192 -6.54 -16.49 5.91
C GLU A 192 -7.50 -16.94 4.81
N ARG A 193 -6.98 -17.56 3.74
CA ARG A 193 -7.82 -18.37 2.86
C ARG A 193 -8.35 -19.52 3.73
N GLU A 194 -9.67 -19.61 3.89
CA GLU A 194 -10.32 -20.81 4.45
C GLU A 194 -9.92 -22.08 3.69
#